data_AF-A0A4V4HH31-F1
#
_entry.id   AF-A0A4V4HH31-F1
#
_cell.length_a   1.000
_cell.length_b   1.000
_cell.length_c   1.000
_cell.angle_alpha   90.00
_cell.angle_beta   90.00
_cell.angle_gamma   90.00
#
_symmetry.space_group_name_H-M   'P 1'
#
loop_
_entity.id
_entity.type
_entity.pdbx_description
1 polymer ?
#
loop_
_entity_poly.entity_id
_entity_poly.type
_entity_poly.pdbx_seq_one_letter_code
_entity_poly.pdbx_strand_id
1 'polypeptide(L)'
;MPRPKMYRTQEQRRLANCAKSKRYYQKNAEDINIRKREKRLQESKEAETQAVIDRKKRRKNRGQEKCLLILDLNTINTRFLKLAQASPVLFLDQLYVDYQAWLLRPDSQSPLDVARLPLDELLTDIEKCAEHVLNSYGCGKEYAETTRIRAALREFILCIDDLELAYLENNLTTYYTQQRLRFQNNAVLHRMST
;
A
#
# COMPACT_ATOMS: atom_id res chain seq x y z
N MET A 1 37.21 -58.30 -49.01
CA MET A 1 38.11 -57.76 -47.97
C MET A 1 37.53 -56.48 -47.39
N PRO A 2 37.41 -56.32 -46.06
CA PRO A 2 36.90 -55.10 -45.45
C PRO A 2 37.93 -53.95 -45.49
N ARG A 3 37.46 -52.72 -45.71
CA ARG A 3 38.33 -51.53 -45.81
C ARG A 3 38.95 -51.23 -44.43
N PRO A 4 40.27 -51.00 -44.34
CA PRO A 4 40.91 -50.67 -43.07
C PRO A 4 40.34 -49.40 -42.43
N LYS A 5 40.24 -49.38 -41.10
CA LYS A 5 39.84 -48.18 -40.35
C LYS A 5 40.90 -47.08 -40.55
N MET A 6 40.43 -45.88 -40.87
CA MET A 6 41.26 -44.71 -41.18
C MET A 6 42.07 -44.19 -39.99
N TYR A 7 41.58 -44.41 -38.75
CA TYR A 7 42.27 -44.04 -37.52
C TYR A 7 42.40 -45.25 -36.60
N ARG A 8 43.59 -45.43 -36.00
CA ARG A 8 43.90 -46.57 -35.13
C ARG A 8 43.56 -46.29 -33.66
N THR A 9 43.68 -45.02 -33.24
CA THR A 9 43.39 -44.59 -31.86
C THR A 9 42.32 -43.50 -31.82
N GLN A 10 41.66 -43.36 -30.66
CA GLN A 10 40.66 -42.31 -30.44
C GLN A 10 41.29 -40.90 -30.49
N GLU A 11 42.54 -40.77 -30.07
CA GLU A 11 43.31 -39.52 -30.12
C GLU A 11 43.57 -39.07 -31.55
N GLN A 12 43.95 -39.98 -32.45
CA GLN A 12 44.12 -39.67 -33.87
C GLN A 12 42.84 -39.14 -34.50
N ARG A 13 41.69 -39.72 -34.12
CA ARG A 13 40.37 -39.24 -34.57
C ARG A 13 40.05 -37.86 -34.02
N ARG A 14 40.37 -37.58 -32.75
CA ARG A 14 40.18 -36.25 -32.14
C ARG A 14 41.04 -35.19 -32.83
N LEU A 15 42.33 -35.47 -33.05
CA LEU A 15 43.25 -34.56 -33.73
C LEU A 15 42.81 -34.27 -35.17
N ALA A 16 42.37 -35.29 -35.91
CA ALA A 16 41.82 -35.11 -37.26
C ALA A 16 40.54 -34.25 -37.26
N ASN A 17 39.65 -34.44 -36.29
CA ASN A 17 38.45 -33.62 -36.14
C ASN A 17 38.79 -32.17 -35.76
N CYS A 18 39.74 -31.95 -34.86
CA CYS A 18 40.24 -30.61 -34.52
C CYS A 18 40.85 -29.92 -35.75
N ALA A 19 41.67 -30.62 -36.53
CA ALA A 19 42.26 -30.08 -37.76
C ALA A 19 41.20 -29.75 -38.81
N LYS A 20 40.20 -30.63 -38.98
CA LYS A 20 39.05 -30.40 -39.88
C LYS A 20 38.23 -29.18 -39.44
N SER A 21 37.93 -29.10 -38.15
CA SER A 21 37.20 -27.96 -37.56
C SER A 21 37.98 -26.66 -37.71
N LYS A 22 39.30 -26.67 -37.45
CA LYS A 22 40.18 -25.50 -37.63
C LYS A 22 40.18 -25.00 -39.07
N ARG A 23 40.31 -25.90 -40.05
CA ARG A 23 40.25 -25.54 -41.48
C ARG A 23 38.88 -24.98 -41.87
N TYR A 24 37.81 -25.57 -41.36
CA TYR A 24 36.44 -25.08 -41.59
C TYR A 24 36.24 -23.67 -41.00
N TYR A 25 36.66 -23.45 -39.75
CA TYR A 25 36.59 -22.15 -39.11
C TYR A 25 37.43 -21.10 -39.84
N GLN A 26 38.65 -21.44 -40.26
CA GLN A 26 39.49 -20.52 -41.03
C GLN A 26 38.86 -20.11 -42.36
N LYS A 27 38.20 -21.06 -43.05
CA LYS A 27 37.51 -20.78 -44.33
C LYS A 27 36.25 -19.93 -44.16
N ASN A 28 35.52 -20.12 -43.05
CA ASN A 28 34.19 -19.53 -42.84
C ASN A 28 34.15 -18.52 -41.67
N ALA A 29 35.31 -17.99 -41.26
CA ALA A 29 35.43 -17.14 -40.08
C ALA A 29 34.51 -15.91 -40.18
N GLU A 30 34.50 -15.27 -41.35
CA GLU A 30 33.69 -14.08 -41.62
C GLU A 30 32.19 -14.37 -41.52
N ASP A 31 31.69 -15.41 -42.21
CA ASP A 31 30.28 -15.78 -42.16
C ASP A 31 29.80 -16.11 -40.74
N ILE A 32 30.64 -16.80 -39.96
CA ILE A 32 30.36 -17.12 -38.57
C ILE A 32 30.29 -15.84 -37.72
N ASN A 33 31.20 -14.88 -37.96
CA ASN A 33 31.22 -13.61 -37.26
C ASN A 33 30.04 -12.71 -37.63
N ILE A 34 29.63 -12.69 -38.91
CA ILE A 34 28.45 -11.98 -39.40
C ILE A 34 27.19 -12.52 -38.71
N ARG A 35 26.96 -13.84 -38.76
CA ARG A 35 25.81 -14.46 -38.09
C ARG A 35 25.79 -14.20 -36.58
N LYS A 36 26.94 -14.23 -35.92
CA LYS A 36 27.04 -13.88 -34.49
C LYS A 36 26.73 -12.42 -34.21
N ARG A 37 27.04 -11.51 -35.14
CA ARG A 37 26.75 -10.08 -35.01
C ARG A 37 25.26 -9.82 -35.23
N GLU A 38 24.67 -10.42 -36.25
CA GLU A 38 23.24 -10.37 -36.54
C GLU A 38 22.40 -10.93 -35.39
N LYS A 39 22.78 -12.10 -34.84
CA LYS A 39 22.09 -12.69 -33.69
C LYS A 39 22.09 -11.75 -32.48
N ARG A 40 23.23 -11.13 -32.16
CA ARG A 40 23.33 -10.15 -31.06
C ARG A 40 22.47 -8.90 -31.30
N LEU A 41 22.42 -8.44 -32.54
CA LEU A 41 21.57 -7.30 -32.94
C LEU A 41 20.08 -7.63 -32.78
N GLN A 42 19.68 -8.85 -33.16
CA GLN A 42 18.32 -9.35 -33.01
C GLN A 42 17.94 -9.51 -31.54
N GLU A 43 18.79 -10.16 -30.73
CA GLU A 43 18.60 -10.31 -29.28
C GLU A 43 18.49 -8.95 -28.57
N SER A 44 19.28 -7.95 -29.00
CA SER A 44 19.20 -6.59 -28.47
C SER A 44 17.88 -5.90 -28.82
N LYS A 45 17.38 -6.05 -30.06
CA LYS A 45 16.10 -5.49 -30.49
C LYS A 45 14.91 -6.15 -29.78
N GLU A 46 14.98 -7.47 -29.58
CA GLU A 46 13.98 -8.22 -28.83
C GLU A 46 13.97 -7.83 -27.35
N ALA A 47 15.15 -7.65 -26.73
CA ALA A 47 15.25 -7.15 -25.36
C ALA A 47 14.69 -5.73 -25.22
N GLU A 48 14.95 -4.84 -26.19
CA GLU A 48 14.44 -3.48 -26.18
C GLU A 48 12.91 -3.42 -26.34
N THR A 49 12.35 -4.20 -27.28
CA THR A 49 10.90 -4.27 -27.46
C THR A 49 10.21 -4.88 -26.23
N GLN A 50 10.78 -5.91 -25.63
CA GLN A 50 10.28 -6.50 -24.39
C GLN A 50 10.33 -5.49 -23.23
N ALA A 51 11.42 -4.74 -23.08
CA ALA A 51 11.54 -3.69 -22.07
C ALA A 51 10.49 -2.58 -22.25
N VAL A 52 10.15 -2.20 -23.49
CA VAL A 52 9.09 -1.23 -23.78
C VAL A 52 7.72 -1.78 -23.40
N ILE A 53 7.43 -3.05 -23.72
CA ILE A 53 6.18 -3.72 -23.35
C ILE A 53 6.05 -3.79 -21.83
N ASP A 54 7.11 -4.18 -21.13
CA ASP A 54 7.12 -4.28 -19.68
C ASP A 54 6.95 -2.91 -19.01
N ARG A 55 7.56 -1.86 -19.56
CA ARG A 55 7.33 -0.46 -19.11
C ARG A 55 5.87 -0.05 -19.29
N LYS A 56 5.23 -0.39 -20.42
CA LYS A 56 3.81 -0.10 -20.65
C LYS A 56 2.90 -0.87 -19.69
N LYS A 57 3.16 -2.16 -19.46
CA LYS A 57 2.42 -2.97 -18.47
C LYS A 57 2.54 -2.39 -17.06
N ARG A 58 3.76 -2.04 -16.62
CA ARG A 58 3.99 -1.40 -15.31
C ARG A 58 3.23 -0.07 -15.16
N ARG A 59 3.19 0.76 -16.20
CA ARG A 59 2.40 2.02 -16.19
C ARG A 59 0.90 1.77 -16.06
N LYS A 60 0.36 0.76 -16.75
CA LYS A 60 -1.07 0.42 -16.68
C LYS A 60 -1.45 -0.13 -15.30
N ASN A 61 -0.65 -1.03 -14.74
CA ASN A 61 -0.89 -1.60 -13.41
C ASN A 61 -0.85 -0.51 -12.32
N ARG A 62 0.14 0.40 -12.37
CA ARG A 62 0.19 1.55 -11.45
C ARG A 62 -1.04 2.44 -11.54
N GLY A 63 -1.61 2.63 -12.73
CA GLY A 63 -2.84 3.40 -12.90
C GLY A 63 -4.06 2.73 -12.26
N GLN A 64 -4.16 1.40 -12.36
CA GLN A 64 -5.24 0.63 -11.73
C GLN A 64 -5.10 0.59 -10.21
N GLU A 65 -3.89 0.38 -9.69
CA GLU A 65 -3.60 0.44 -8.25
C GLU A 65 -3.93 1.82 -7.66
N LYS A 66 -3.67 2.92 -8.39
CA LYS A 66 -4.06 4.27 -7.95
C LYS A 66 -5.56 4.40 -7.75
N CYS A 67 -6.34 3.94 -8.73
CA CYS A 67 -7.80 4.03 -8.67
C CYS A 67 -8.37 3.20 -7.51
N LEU A 68 -7.83 2.01 -7.27
CA LEU A 68 -8.26 1.15 -6.16
C LEU A 68 -8.01 1.80 -4.80
N LEU A 69 -6.83 2.39 -4.59
CA LEU A 69 -6.51 3.04 -3.31
C LEU A 69 -7.33 4.29 -3.05
N ILE A 70 -7.64 5.07 -4.09
CA ILE A 70 -8.53 6.23 -3.95
C ILE A 70 -9.95 5.76 -3.57
N LEU A 71 -10.42 4.64 -4.14
CA LEU A 71 -11.70 4.04 -3.76
C LEU A 71 -11.67 3.54 -2.31
N ASP A 72 -10.60 2.87 -1.88
CA ASP A 72 -10.45 2.38 -0.51
C ASP A 72 -10.45 3.54 0.49
N LEU A 73 -9.69 4.60 0.22
CA LEU A 73 -9.62 5.80 1.05
C LEU A 73 -10.99 6.49 1.18
N ASN A 74 -11.71 6.65 0.07
CA ASN A 74 -13.06 7.21 0.08
C ASN A 74 -14.05 6.29 0.80
N THR A 75 -13.88 4.98 0.70
CA THR A 75 -14.72 4.01 1.42
C THR A 75 -14.50 4.12 2.93
N ILE A 76 -13.25 4.27 3.37
CA ILE A 76 -12.93 4.48 4.78
C ILE A 76 -13.47 5.83 5.27
N ASN A 77 -13.29 6.90 4.51
CA ASN A 77 -13.80 8.21 4.89
C ASN A 77 -15.34 8.23 4.97
N THR A 78 -16.02 7.56 4.03
CA THR A 78 -17.50 7.44 4.08
C THR A 78 -17.98 6.57 5.24
N ARG A 79 -17.23 5.54 5.64
CA ARG A 79 -17.52 4.77 6.87
C ARG A 79 -17.35 5.63 8.11
N PHE A 80 -16.28 6.42 8.19
CA PHE A 80 -16.06 7.37 9.29
C PHE A 80 -17.21 8.39 9.38
N LEU A 81 -17.59 9.02 8.26
CA LEU A 81 -18.70 9.98 8.23
C LEU A 81 -20.05 9.34 8.59
N LYS A 82 -20.27 8.07 8.23
CA LYS A 82 -21.46 7.31 8.63
C LYS A 82 -21.50 7.03 10.13
N LEU A 83 -20.38 6.63 10.73
CA LEU A 83 -20.28 6.43 12.17
C LEU A 83 -20.46 7.74 12.94
N ALA A 84 -19.86 8.83 12.44
CA ALA A 84 -20.00 10.16 13.00
C ALA A 84 -21.36 10.82 12.71
N GLN A 85 -22.35 10.10 12.14
CA GLN A 85 -23.67 10.61 11.78
C GLN A 85 -23.62 11.96 11.03
N ALA A 86 -22.68 12.08 10.08
CA ALA A 86 -22.35 13.28 9.31
C ALA A 86 -21.77 14.48 10.08
N SER A 87 -21.88 14.53 11.42
CA SER A 87 -21.25 15.56 12.26
C SER A 87 -20.62 14.93 13.50
N PRO A 88 -19.27 14.83 13.54
CA PRO A 88 -18.54 14.29 14.69
C PRO A 88 -18.89 14.97 16.02
N VAL A 89 -19.26 16.26 15.99
CA VAL A 89 -19.62 17.05 17.18
C VAL A 89 -20.96 16.59 17.75
N LEU A 90 -21.98 16.48 16.89
CA LEU A 90 -23.32 16.07 17.32
C LEU A 90 -23.30 14.64 17.83
N PHE A 91 -22.48 13.78 17.23
CA PHE A 91 -22.28 12.43 17.72
C PHE A 91 -21.61 12.42 19.10
N LEU A 92 -20.58 13.23 19.33
CA LEU A 92 -19.91 13.32 20.65
C LEU A 92 -20.82 13.94 21.73
N ASP A 93 -21.66 14.91 21.37
CA ASP A 93 -22.69 15.46 22.27
C ASP A 93 -23.73 14.39 22.64
N GLN A 94 -24.20 13.62 21.65
CA GLN A 94 -25.12 12.51 21.89
C GLN A 94 -24.46 11.42 22.75
N LEU A 95 -23.20 11.09 22.46
CA LEU A 95 -22.41 10.13 23.21
C LEU A 95 -22.24 10.57 24.67
N TYR A 96 -22.01 11.87 24.92
CA TYR A 96 -21.96 12.43 26.27
C TYR A 96 -23.29 12.25 27.01
N VAL A 97 -24.43 12.54 26.37
CA VAL A 97 -25.76 12.35 26.97
C VAL A 97 -26.03 10.88 27.29
N ASP A 98 -25.71 9.99 26.35
CA ASP A 98 -25.90 8.55 26.50
C ASP A 98 -24.97 7.99 27.61
N TYR A 99 -23.75 8.50 27.70
CA TYR A 99 -22.81 8.13 28.75
C TYR A 99 -23.28 8.62 30.13
N GLN A 100 -23.81 9.84 30.24
CA GLN A 100 -24.41 10.31 31.48
C GLN A 100 -25.63 9.48 31.91
N ALA A 101 -26.48 9.09 30.96
CA ALA A 101 -27.61 8.22 31.23
C ALA A 101 -27.15 6.83 31.72
N TRP A 102 -26.09 6.29 31.12
CA TRP A 102 -25.47 5.02 31.53
C TRP A 102 -24.82 5.12 32.92
N LEU A 103 -24.16 6.22 33.25
CA LEU A 103 -23.58 6.43 34.58
C LEU A 103 -24.65 6.39 35.70
N LEU A 104 -25.88 6.79 35.39
CA LEU A 104 -27.01 6.70 36.32
C LEU A 104 -27.56 5.27 36.45
N ARG A 105 -27.38 4.41 35.43
CA ARG A 105 -27.84 3.01 35.37
C ARG A 105 -26.88 2.14 34.54
N PRO A 106 -25.82 1.59 35.15
CA PRO A 106 -24.86 0.75 34.46
C PRO A 106 -25.42 -0.67 34.29
N ASP A 107 -26.36 -0.84 33.37
CA ASP A 107 -27.03 -2.12 33.12
C ASP A 107 -26.37 -2.92 31.96
N SER A 108 -25.55 -2.26 31.13
CA SER A 108 -24.93 -2.80 29.91
C SER A 108 -23.49 -2.31 29.69
N GLN A 109 -22.85 -2.70 28.58
CA GLN A 109 -21.52 -2.20 28.19
C GLN A 109 -21.51 -0.67 28.04
N SER A 110 -20.37 -0.05 28.37
CA SER A 110 -20.19 1.40 28.25
C SER A 110 -20.46 1.86 26.81
N PRO A 111 -21.29 2.90 26.60
CA PRO A 111 -21.47 3.51 25.28
C PRO A 111 -20.15 3.95 24.64
N LEU A 112 -19.14 4.29 25.45
CA LEU A 112 -17.80 4.67 24.98
C LEU A 112 -17.05 3.46 24.41
N ASP A 113 -17.10 2.31 25.09
CA ASP A 113 -16.48 1.06 24.61
C ASP A 113 -17.12 0.58 23.31
N VAL A 114 -18.46 0.68 23.21
CA VAL A 114 -19.20 0.32 22.00
C VAL A 114 -18.84 1.22 20.82
N ALA A 115 -18.63 2.52 21.06
CA ALA A 115 -18.20 3.46 20.04
C ALA A 115 -16.72 3.28 19.64
N ARG A 116 -15.87 2.80 20.55
CA ARG A 116 -14.42 2.63 20.36
C ARG A 116 -14.06 1.51 19.38
N LEU A 117 -14.72 0.36 19.50
CA LEU A 117 -14.46 -0.83 18.67
C LEU A 117 -14.43 -0.55 17.15
N PRO A 118 -15.47 0.07 16.54
CA PRO A 118 -15.46 0.35 15.10
C PRO A 118 -14.45 1.43 14.69
N LEU A 119 -14.03 2.31 15.62
CA LEU A 119 -13.03 3.33 15.35
C LEU A 119 -11.62 2.74 15.31
N ASP A 120 -11.32 1.80 16.21
CA ASP A 120 -10.06 1.08 16.24
C ASP A 120 -9.90 0.22 14.97
N GLU A 121 -10.98 -0.46 14.53
CA GLU A 121 -10.99 -1.16 13.24
C GLU A 121 -10.65 -0.21 12.08
N LEU A 122 -11.30 0.96 12.01
CA LEU A 122 -11.02 1.96 10.99
C LEU A 122 -9.58 2.51 11.04
N LEU A 123 -9.02 2.70 12.24
CA LEU A 123 -7.61 3.08 12.38
C LEU A 123 -6.68 2.03 11.78
N THR A 124 -6.90 0.75 12.08
CA THR A 124 -6.06 -0.32 11.51
C THR A 124 -6.17 -0.39 9.99
N ASP A 125 -7.35 -0.15 9.43
CA ASP A 125 -7.57 -0.14 7.99
C ASP A 125 -6.89 1.05 7.32
N ILE A 126 -6.92 2.24 7.93
CA ILE A 126 -6.16 3.40 7.45
C ILE A 126 -4.66 3.16 7.52
N GLU A 127 -4.16 2.52 8.57
CA GLU A 127 -2.73 2.24 8.70
C GLU A 127 -2.26 1.30 7.60
N LYS A 128 -3.02 0.23 7.31
CA LYS A 128 -2.75 -0.64 6.15
C LYS A 128 -2.78 0.13 4.83
N CYS A 129 -3.77 1.00 4.63
CA CYS A 129 -3.86 1.83 3.44
C CYS A 129 -2.68 2.82 3.34
N ALA A 130 -2.28 3.45 4.43
CA ALA A 130 -1.16 4.39 4.48
C ALA A 130 0.17 3.70 4.18
N GLU A 131 0.41 2.50 4.71
CA GLU A 131 1.57 1.66 4.40
C GLU A 131 1.58 1.26 2.92
N HIS A 132 0.44 0.84 2.38
CA HIS A 132 0.32 0.49 0.98
C HIS A 132 0.58 1.69 0.06
N VAL A 133 0.05 2.88 0.41
CA VAL A 133 0.30 4.13 -0.30
C VAL A 133 1.78 4.52 -0.24
N LEU A 134 2.41 4.40 0.93
CA LEU A 134 3.84 4.68 1.11
C LEU A 134 4.71 3.75 0.24
N ASN A 135 4.41 2.45 0.23
CA ASN A 135 5.15 1.46 -0.55
C ASN A 135 4.98 1.63 -2.06
N SER A 136 3.81 2.10 -2.51
CA SER A 136 3.45 2.17 -3.93
C SER A 136 3.76 3.53 -4.57
N TYR A 137 3.58 4.63 -3.84
CA TYR A 137 3.66 6.01 -4.36
C TYR A 137 4.67 6.89 -3.61
N GLY A 138 5.14 6.47 -2.44
CA GLY A 138 5.98 7.29 -1.56
C GLY A 138 5.20 8.45 -0.91
N CYS A 139 5.94 9.46 -0.44
CA CYS A 139 5.39 10.62 0.25
C CYS A 139 4.77 11.65 -0.73
N GLY A 140 3.70 11.25 -1.40
CA GLY A 140 2.94 12.07 -2.35
C GLY A 140 1.74 12.80 -1.73
N LYS A 141 0.89 13.36 -2.60
CA LYS A 141 -0.38 13.99 -2.20
C LYS A 141 -1.34 12.96 -1.59
N GLU A 142 -1.33 11.76 -2.15
CA GLU A 142 -2.13 10.62 -1.72
C GLU A 142 -1.78 10.21 -0.28
N TYR A 143 -0.48 10.24 0.07
CA TYR A 143 -0.05 10.01 1.46
C TYR A 143 -0.50 11.15 2.37
N ALA A 144 -0.39 12.41 1.94
CA ALA A 144 -0.87 13.55 2.73
C ALA A 144 -2.38 13.43 3.04
N GLU A 145 -3.20 13.00 2.08
CA GLU A 145 -4.62 12.75 2.30
C GLU A 145 -4.87 11.61 3.29
N THR A 146 -4.18 10.47 3.17
CA THR A 146 -4.27 9.38 4.17
C THR A 146 -3.92 9.85 5.57
N THR A 147 -2.85 10.65 5.72
CA THR A 147 -2.41 11.15 7.02
C THR A 147 -3.38 12.15 7.63
N ARG A 148 -4.10 12.94 6.81
CA ARG A 148 -5.14 13.85 7.27
C ARG A 148 -6.32 13.09 7.84
N ILE A 149 -6.86 12.11 7.11
CA ILE A 149 -7.98 11.29 7.56
C ILE A 149 -7.57 10.51 8.82
N ARG A 150 -6.33 9.99 8.87
CA ARG A 150 -5.78 9.36 10.07
C ARG A 150 -5.75 10.32 11.27
N ALA A 151 -5.32 11.55 11.06
CA ALA A 151 -5.28 12.56 12.11
C ALA A 151 -6.69 12.89 12.61
N ALA A 152 -7.66 13.07 11.73
CA ALA A 152 -9.05 13.32 12.09
C ALA A 152 -9.65 12.20 12.96
N LEU A 153 -9.43 10.94 12.58
CA LEU A 153 -9.86 9.78 13.36
C LEU A 153 -9.18 9.69 14.73
N ARG A 154 -7.87 9.96 14.79
CA ARG A 154 -7.15 9.98 16.07
C ARG A 154 -7.64 11.10 16.99
N GLU A 155 -7.91 12.29 16.45
CA GLU A 155 -8.50 13.39 17.22
C GLU A 155 -9.90 13.02 17.73
N PHE A 156 -10.70 12.30 16.95
CA PHE A 156 -12.02 11.80 17.39
C PHE A 156 -11.91 10.82 18.56
N ILE A 157 -10.98 9.85 18.49
CA ILE A 157 -10.73 8.92 19.60
C ILE A 157 -10.22 9.65 20.84
N LEU A 158 -9.31 10.62 20.67
CA LEU A 158 -8.84 11.44 21.79
C LEU A 158 -9.95 12.25 22.45
N CYS A 159 -11.01 12.63 21.72
CA CYS A 159 -12.18 13.27 22.32
C CYS A 159 -13.01 12.29 23.16
N ILE A 160 -13.08 11.02 22.76
CA ILE A 160 -13.71 9.95 23.57
C ILE A 160 -12.88 9.70 24.83
N ASP A 161 -11.56 9.58 24.70
CA ASP A 161 -10.65 9.41 25.85
C ASP A 161 -10.74 10.62 26.81
N ASP A 162 -10.92 11.84 26.29
CA ASP A 162 -11.11 13.06 27.10
C ASP A 162 -12.40 13.01 27.95
N LEU A 163 -13.47 12.40 27.42
CA LEU A 163 -14.70 12.16 28.18
C LEU A 163 -14.47 11.14 29.32
N GLU A 164 -13.75 10.07 29.06
CA GLU A 164 -13.39 9.07 30.08
C GLU A 164 -12.50 9.68 31.17
N LEU A 165 -11.49 10.46 30.79
CA LEU A 165 -10.60 11.12 31.73
C LEU A 165 -11.33 12.16 32.57
N ALA A 166 -12.19 12.99 31.95
CA ALA A 166 -13.01 13.97 32.65
C ALA A 166 -13.96 13.31 33.67
N TYR A 167 -14.45 12.10 33.37
CA TYR A 167 -15.21 11.30 34.31
C TYR A 167 -14.36 10.76 35.47
N LEU A 168 -13.18 10.19 35.18
CA LEU A 168 -12.26 9.71 36.22
C LEU A 168 -11.81 10.82 37.18
N GLU A 169 -11.71 12.05 36.70
CA GLU A 169 -11.44 13.24 37.52
C GLU A 169 -12.65 13.75 38.32
N ASN A 170 -13.83 13.13 38.18
CA ASN A 170 -15.12 13.55 38.75
C ASN A 170 -15.57 14.97 38.33
N ASN A 171 -14.99 15.52 37.28
CA ASN A 171 -15.22 16.91 36.84
C ASN A 171 -15.97 17.00 35.50
N LEU A 172 -16.48 15.87 34.98
CA LEU A 172 -17.12 15.76 33.66
C LEU A 172 -18.19 16.83 33.39
N THR A 173 -19.12 17.02 34.32
CA THR A 173 -20.19 18.03 34.21
C THR A 173 -19.64 19.46 34.24
N THR A 174 -18.58 19.69 35.00
CA THR A 174 -17.92 21.00 35.13
C THR A 174 -17.14 21.34 33.86
N TYR A 175 -16.41 20.39 33.28
CA TYR A 175 -15.69 20.59 32.02
C TYR A 175 -16.61 20.75 30.83
N TYR A 176 -17.73 20.01 30.78
CA TYR A 176 -18.73 20.16 29.73
C TYR A 176 -19.38 21.55 29.76
N THR A 177 -19.79 22.03 30.95
CA THR A 177 -20.43 23.35 31.11
C THR A 177 -19.46 24.51 30.89
N GLN A 178 -18.18 24.34 31.22
CA GLN A 178 -17.14 25.34 31.00
C GLN A 178 -16.55 25.33 29.58
N GLN A 179 -17.06 24.50 28.68
CA GLN A 179 -16.55 24.34 27.31
C GLN A 179 -15.07 23.95 27.24
N ARG A 180 -14.61 23.14 28.19
CA ARG A 180 -13.19 22.74 28.33
C ARG A 180 -12.86 21.42 27.66
N LEU A 181 -13.86 20.68 27.19
CA LEU A 181 -13.65 19.40 26.51
C LEU A 181 -13.08 19.63 25.11
N ARG A 182 -12.21 18.72 24.67
CA ARG A 182 -11.47 18.85 23.41
C ARG A 182 -12.37 19.03 22.19
N PHE A 183 -13.51 18.35 22.15
CA PHE A 183 -14.45 18.45 21.03
C PHE A 183 -15.21 19.78 20.97
N GLN A 184 -15.16 20.60 22.02
CA GLN A 184 -15.76 21.94 22.06
C GLN A 184 -14.79 23.02 21.54
N ASN A 185 -13.53 22.65 21.25
CA ASN A 185 -12.52 23.55 20.75
C ASN A 185 -12.58 23.68 19.21
N ASN A 186 -12.81 24.90 18.71
CA ASN A 186 -12.88 25.21 17.28
C ASN A 186 -11.67 24.74 16.46
N ALA A 187 -10.48 24.69 17.06
CA ALA A 187 -9.28 24.20 16.37
C ALA A 187 -9.29 22.68 16.14
N VAL A 188 -9.90 21.93 17.06
CA VAL A 188 -10.06 20.48 16.97
C VAL A 188 -11.21 20.15 16.01
N LEU A 189 -12.30 20.91 16.08
CA LEU A 189 -13.43 20.81 15.16
C LEU A 189 -13.02 20.96 13.69
N HIS A 190 -12.17 21.95 13.39
CA HIS A 190 -11.64 22.15 12.04
C HIS A 190 -10.79 20.98 11.52
N ARG A 191 -10.17 20.19 12.40
CA ARG A 191 -9.38 19.00 12.01
C ARG A 191 -10.26 17.78 11.74
N MET A 192 -11.50 17.79 12.24
CA MET A 192 -12.45 16.67 12.14
C MET A 192 -13.47 16.87 11.01
N SER A 193 -13.67 18.10 10.55
CA SER A 193 -14.63 18.46 9.51
C SER A 193 -14.09 18.44 8.07
N THR A 194 -12.80 18.14 7.87
CA THR A 194 -12.11 18.15 6.55
C THR A 194 -11.68 16.76 6.15
#